data_AF-A0A2N3AH55-F1
#
_entry.id   AF-A0A2N3AH55-F1
#
_cell.length_a   1.000
_cell.length_b   1.000
_cell.length_c   1.000
_cell.angle_alpha   90.00
_cell.angle_beta   90.00
_cell.angle_gamma   90.00
#
_symmetry.space_group_name_H-M   'P 1'
#
loop_
_entity.id
_entity.type
_entity.pdbx_description
1 polymer ?
#
loop_
_entity_poly.entity_id
_entity_poly.type
_entity_poly.pdbx_seq_one_letter_code
_entity_poly.pdbx_strand_id
1 'polypeptide(L)'
;MDHLKRRISIPSLSFPSLPLSFPRLFLSFPRKRESIFSFRLLGAAAAAALIVFFAFTFIFNTPDTYPICSAEVQFSLRIGDSKVHTVAIAGDFNGWNPQANILEDPDGDGIWTGTLKLKPGRYEYMFVLDGEKWFPDPNALRYVKDGFGNKNAILEINNCNSS
;
A
#
# COMPACT_ATOMS: atom_id res chain seq x y z
N MET A 1 -11.43 6.77 64.56
CA MET A 1 -12.55 6.74 65.51
C MET A 1 -13.53 7.80 65.02
N ASP A 2 -14.74 7.56 64.53
CA ASP A 2 -15.66 6.45 64.74
C ASP A 2 -16.48 6.18 63.47
N HIS A 3 -16.77 4.89 63.30
CA HIS A 3 -17.77 4.37 62.38
C HIS A 3 -19.17 4.74 62.87
N LEU A 4 -20.01 5.38 62.05
CA LEU A 4 -21.47 5.25 62.24
C LEU A 4 -22.23 5.14 60.90
N LYS A 5 -22.45 3.87 60.61
CA LYS A 5 -23.34 3.20 59.65
C LYS A 5 -24.75 3.80 59.67
N ARG A 6 -25.14 4.55 58.64
CA ARG A 6 -26.53 4.97 58.44
C ARG A 6 -27.32 3.81 57.81
N ARG A 7 -28.09 3.09 58.62
CA ARG A 7 -29.12 2.15 58.15
C ARG A 7 -30.34 2.95 57.68
N ILE A 8 -30.72 2.79 56.42
CA ILE A 8 -32.00 3.29 55.90
C ILE A 8 -33.02 2.17 56.08
N SER A 9 -34.09 2.50 56.80
CA SER A 9 -35.25 1.65 57.09
C SER A 9 -36.15 1.59 55.86
N ILE A 10 -36.45 0.39 55.37
CA ILE A 10 -37.41 0.19 54.27
C ILE A 10 -38.76 -0.20 54.89
N PRO A 11 -39.86 0.51 54.61
CA PRO A 11 -41.18 0.16 55.13
C PRO A 11 -41.70 -1.14 54.48
N SER A 12 -42.29 -2.00 55.31
CA SER A 12 -42.91 -3.26 54.92
C SER A 12 -44.16 -3.02 54.06
N LEU A 13 -44.10 -3.38 52.78
CA LEU A 13 -45.25 -3.41 51.89
C LEU A 13 -45.98 -4.75 52.05
N SER A 14 -47.18 -4.70 52.63
CA SER A 14 -48.12 -5.82 52.69
C SER A 14 -48.85 -5.97 51.36
N PHE A 15 -48.66 -7.10 50.67
CA PHE A 15 -49.41 -7.45 49.46
C PHE A 15 -50.57 -8.41 49.81
N PRO A 16 -51.79 -8.18 49.29
CA PRO A 16 -52.91 -9.09 49.48
C PRO A 16 -52.72 -10.38 48.66
N SER A 17 -53.07 -11.53 49.27
CA SER A 17 -53.01 -12.85 48.64
C SER A 17 -54.09 -13.01 47.57
N LEU A 18 -53.67 -13.15 46.31
CA LEU A 18 -54.54 -13.57 45.20
C LEU A 18 -54.69 -15.09 45.17
N PRO A 19 -55.89 -15.62 44.83
CA PRO A 19 -56.16 -17.05 44.84
C PRO A 19 -55.52 -17.77 43.65
N LEU A 20 -54.78 -18.84 43.95
CA LEU A 20 -54.18 -19.75 42.99
C LEU A 20 -55.25 -20.61 42.32
N SER A 21 -55.44 -20.42 41.02
CA SER A 21 -56.08 -21.42 40.17
C SER A 21 -55.27 -21.54 38.88
N PHE A 22 -54.38 -22.52 38.85
CA PHE A 22 -53.63 -22.87 37.64
C PHE A 22 -54.30 -24.08 36.98
N PRO A 23 -54.80 -23.95 35.74
CA PRO A 23 -55.27 -25.11 35.00
C PRO A 23 -54.09 -26.05 34.72
N ARG A 24 -54.32 -27.36 34.83
CA ARG A 24 -53.32 -28.40 34.56
C ARG A 24 -52.75 -28.23 33.15
N LEU A 25 -51.53 -27.73 33.07
CA LEU A 25 -50.77 -27.62 31.83
C LEU A 25 -50.26 -29.03 31.47
N PHE A 26 -50.91 -29.67 30.50
CA PHE A 26 -50.34 -30.85 29.85
C PHE A 26 -49.13 -30.39 29.02
N LEU A 27 -47.93 -30.54 29.58
CA LEU A 27 -46.69 -30.40 28.83
C LEU A 27 -46.58 -31.58 27.87
N SER A 28 -47.02 -31.39 26.63
CA SER A 28 -46.58 -32.23 25.52
C SER A 28 -45.11 -31.93 25.26
N PHE A 29 -44.22 -32.78 25.76
CA PHE A 29 -42.79 -32.73 25.44
C PHE A 29 -42.57 -33.12 23.97
N PRO A 30 -42.09 -32.21 23.09
CA PRO A 30 -41.62 -32.64 21.79
C PRO A 30 -40.33 -33.46 21.98
N ARG A 31 -40.43 -34.71 21.54
CA ARG A 31 -39.35 -35.69 21.40
C ARG A 31 -38.11 -35.02 20.81
N LYS A 32 -36.99 -35.04 21.57
CA LYS A 32 -35.67 -34.61 21.13
C LYS A 32 -35.32 -35.31 19.81
N ARG A 33 -35.35 -34.58 18.69
CA ARG A 33 -34.73 -35.02 17.45
C ARG A 33 -33.42 -34.27 17.37
N GLU A 34 -32.35 -34.94 17.79
CA GLU A 34 -30.97 -34.49 17.60
C GLU A 34 -30.80 -34.15 16.12
N SER A 35 -30.76 -32.85 15.81
CA SER A 35 -30.43 -32.38 14.47
C SER A 35 -28.95 -32.64 14.28
N ILE A 36 -28.64 -33.71 13.56
CA ILE A 36 -27.33 -33.92 12.94
C ILE A 36 -27.22 -32.82 11.88
N PHE A 37 -26.89 -31.60 12.32
CA PHE A 37 -26.44 -30.55 11.43
C PHE A 37 -25.16 -31.11 10.83
N SER A 38 -25.23 -31.55 9.57
CA SER A 38 -24.14 -32.27 8.94
C SER A 38 -22.93 -31.34 8.88
N PHE A 39 -21.93 -31.62 9.71
CA PHE A 39 -20.59 -30.99 9.71
C PHE A 39 -19.95 -30.94 8.31
N ARG A 40 -20.46 -31.73 7.36
CA ARG A 40 -20.14 -31.73 5.93
C ARG A 40 -20.27 -30.35 5.26
N LEU A 41 -21.28 -29.55 5.63
CA LEU A 41 -21.56 -28.29 4.92
C LEU A 41 -20.68 -27.12 5.40
N LEU A 42 -20.34 -27.09 6.69
CA LEU A 42 -19.47 -26.06 7.26
C LEU A 42 -18.00 -26.23 6.83
N GLY A 43 -17.55 -27.48 6.64
CA GLY A 43 -16.20 -27.76 6.14
C GLY A 43 -15.97 -27.34 4.69
N ALA A 44 -16.98 -27.46 3.83
CA ALA A 44 -16.87 -27.11 2.41
C ALA A 44 -16.69 -25.59 2.17
N ALA A 45 -17.39 -24.74 2.94
CA ALA A 45 -17.26 -23.29 2.82
C ALA A 45 -15.89 -22.77 3.28
N ALA A 46 -15.34 -23.33 4.37
CA ALA A 46 -13.99 -22.99 4.85
C ALA A 46 -12.91 -23.40 3.85
N ALA A 47 -13.04 -24.57 3.21
CA ALA A 47 -12.12 -25.02 2.16
C ALA A 47 -12.16 -24.09 0.93
N ALA A 48 -13.34 -23.66 0.48
CA ALA A 48 -13.47 -22.73 -0.65
C ALA A 48 -12.83 -21.35 -0.35
N ALA A 49 -13.04 -20.79 0.85
CA ALA A 49 -12.44 -19.53 1.26
C ALA A 49 -10.90 -19.61 1.32
N LEU A 50 -10.35 -20.73 1.81
CA LEU A 50 -8.91 -20.97 1.80
C LEU A 50 -8.36 -21.12 0.38
N ILE A 51 -9.07 -21.81 -0.52
CA ILE A 51 -8.65 -21.93 -1.93
C ILE A 51 -8.64 -20.57 -2.60
N VAL A 52 -9.65 -19.72 -2.38
CA VAL A 52 -9.68 -18.35 -2.92
C VAL A 52 -8.59 -17.48 -2.31
N PHE A 53 -8.33 -17.59 -1.00
CA PHE A 53 -7.23 -16.87 -0.34
C PHE A 53 -5.86 -17.32 -0.83
N PHE A 54 -5.62 -18.63 -0.95
CA PHE A 54 -4.38 -19.19 -1.51
C PHE A 54 -4.23 -18.85 -2.99
N ALA A 55 -5.29 -18.94 -3.78
CA ALA A 55 -5.29 -18.50 -5.18
C ALA A 55 -5.05 -16.99 -5.29
N PHE A 56 -5.59 -16.18 -4.39
CA PHE A 56 -5.29 -14.75 -4.29
C PHE A 56 -3.82 -14.53 -3.91
N THR A 57 -3.25 -15.30 -2.98
CA THR A 57 -1.80 -15.20 -2.71
C THR A 57 -0.94 -15.69 -3.87
N PHE A 58 -1.40 -16.62 -4.70
CA PHE A 58 -0.62 -17.18 -5.82
C PHE A 58 -0.75 -16.35 -7.11
N ILE A 59 -1.94 -15.83 -7.42
CA ILE A 59 -2.20 -15.00 -8.60
C ILE A 59 -1.63 -13.59 -8.40
N PHE A 60 -1.61 -13.08 -7.17
CA PHE A 60 -1.03 -11.76 -6.85
C PHE A 60 0.46 -11.82 -6.47
N ASN A 61 1.04 -13.00 -6.32
CA ASN A 61 2.50 -13.21 -6.27
C ASN A 61 2.97 -13.90 -7.56
N THR A 62 2.61 -13.37 -8.73
CA THR A 62 3.43 -13.69 -9.89
C THR A 62 4.85 -13.20 -9.57
N PRO A 63 5.88 -14.06 -9.62
CA PRO A 63 7.24 -13.53 -9.64
C PRO A 63 7.29 -12.60 -10.84
N ASP A 64 7.61 -11.32 -10.61
CA ASP A 64 7.85 -10.38 -11.69
C ASP A 64 8.69 -11.12 -12.73
N THR A 65 8.17 -11.26 -13.94
CA THR A 65 8.98 -11.76 -15.06
C THR A 65 10.10 -10.76 -15.22
N TYR A 66 11.21 -11.00 -14.52
CA TYR A 66 12.33 -10.09 -14.50
C TYR A 66 12.83 -10.02 -15.94
N PRO A 67 12.78 -8.86 -16.59
CA PRO A 67 13.40 -8.75 -17.89
C PRO A 67 14.89 -9.09 -17.71
N ILE A 68 15.35 -10.09 -18.47
CA ILE A 68 16.70 -10.66 -18.40
C ILE A 68 17.74 -9.66 -18.97
N CYS A 69 17.29 -8.50 -19.42
CA CYS A 69 18.11 -7.52 -20.13
C CYS A 69 17.92 -6.11 -19.55
N SER A 70 18.88 -5.24 -19.88
CA SER A 70 18.88 -3.81 -19.54
C SER A 70 19.13 -2.99 -20.81
N ALA A 71 18.43 -1.87 -20.96
CA ALA A 71 18.73 -0.84 -21.96
C ALA A 71 19.77 0.15 -21.41
N GLU A 72 20.66 0.63 -22.27
CA GLU A 72 21.51 1.79 -21.98
C GLU A 72 20.72 3.06 -22.29
N VAL A 73 20.46 3.87 -21.26
CA VAL A 73 19.69 5.11 -21.38
C VAL A 73 20.61 6.27 -21.09
N GLN A 74 20.80 7.14 -22.08
CA GLN A 74 21.52 8.39 -21.91
C GLN A 74 20.55 9.49 -21.47
N PHE A 75 20.86 10.13 -20.34
CA PHE A 75 20.20 11.33 -19.88
C PHE A 75 21.03 12.55 -20.30
N SER A 76 20.34 13.61 -20.70
CA SER A 76 20.97 14.86 -21.11
C SER A 76 20.15 16.06 -20.63
N LEU A 77 20.83 17.05 -20.05
CA LEU A 77 20.22 18.30 -19.64
C LEU A 77 21.09 19.48 -20.05
N ARG A 78 20.52 20.41 -20.82
CA ARG A 78 21.18 21.67 -21.17
C ARG A 78 20.93 22.71 -20.07
N ILE A 79 21.99 23.27 -19.52
CA ILE A 79 21.98 24.32 -18.52
C ILE A 79 22.65 25.57 -19.09
N GLY A 80 21.91 26.69 -19.12
CA GLY A 80 22.45 27.99 -19.54
C GLY A 80 23.01 28.84 -18.40
N ASP A 81 22.88 28.38 -17.15
CA ASP A 81 23.36 29.10 -15.96
C ASP A 81 24.75 28.58 -15.56
N SER A 82 25.76 29.44 -15.71
CA SER A 82 27.16 29.12 -15.39
C SER A 82 27.45 28.94 -13.90
N LYS A 83 26.46 29.17 -13.02
CA LYS A 83 26.59 28.97 -11.58
C LYS A 83 26.31 27.55 -11.11
N VAL A 84 25.77 26.70 -11.97
CA VAL A 84 25.54 25.28 -11.64
C VAL A 84 26.88 24.55 -11.65
N HIS A 85 27.17 23.85 -10.55
CA HIS A 85 28.43 23.14 -10.35
C HIS A 85 28.28 21.64 -10.43
N THR A 86 27.10 21.12 -10.11
CA THR A 86 26.80 19.69 -10.21
C THR A 86 25.40 19.46 -10.77
N VAL A 87 25.27 18.47 -11.64
CA VAL A 87 23.98 17.95 -12.08
C VAL A 87 23.94 16.48 -11.78
N ALA A 88 22.87 16.04 -11.14
CA ALA A 88 22.59 14.64 -10.87
C ALA A 88 21.23 14.26 -11.42
N ILE A 89 20.99 12.95 -11.51
CA ILE A 89 19.67 12.39 -11.78
C ILE A 89 19.21 11.52 -10.61
N ALA A 90 17.98 11.74 -10.17
CA ALA A 90 17.34 11.00 -9.09
C ALA A 90 15.98 10.47 -9.54
N GLY A 91 15.69 9.23 -9.20
CA GLY A 91 14.45 8.57 -9.59
C GLY A 91 14.29 7.20 -8.98
N ASP A 92 13.28 6.47 -9.42
CA ASP A 92 12.94 5.15 -8.88
C ASP A 92 14.12 4.17 -8.95
N PHE A 93 14.96 4.26 -9.99
CA PHE A 93 16.10 3.39 -10.22
C PHE A 93 17.25 3.56 -9.22
N ASN A 94 17.31 4.68 -8.47
CA ASN A 94 18.33 4.92 -7.45
C ASN A 94 17.74 5.28 -6.08
N GLY A 95 16.45 5.00 -5.88
CA GLY A 95 15.75 5.31 -4.63
C GLY A 95 15.70 6.80 -4.35
N TRP A 96 15.63 7.64 -5.39
CA TRP A 96 15.58 9.09 -5.29
C TRP A 96 16.79 9.72 -4.58
N ASN A 97 17.96 9.06 -4.65
CA ASN A 97 19.20 9.58 -4.07
C ASN A 97 19.87 10.60 -5.02
N PRO A 98 19.93 11.90 -4.65
CA PRO A 98 20.48 12.95 -5.51
C PRO A 98 22.01 12.89 -5.66
N GLN A 99 22.68 11.98 -4.95
CA GLN A 99 24.15 11.84 -4.97
C GLN A 99 24.59 10.54 -5.65
N ALA A 100 23.65 9.68 -6.08
CA ALA A 100 23.98 8.37 -6.61
C ALA A 100 24.43 8.40 -8.08
N ASN A 101 23.88 9.30 -8.89
CA ASN A 101 24.13 9.36 -10.33
C ASN A 101 24.40 10.80 -10.77
N ILE A 102 25.67 11.21 -10.68
CA ILE A 102 26.15 12.52 -11.15
C ILE A 102 26.37 12.47 -12.68
N LEU A 103 26.01 13.54 -13.37
CA LEU A 103 26.22 13.74 -14.81
C LEU A 103 27.52 14.52 -15.05
N GLU A 104 28.06 14.41 -16.26
CA GLU A 104 29.32 15.02 -16.66
C GLU A 104 29.11 16.05 -17.78
N ASP A 105 29.91 17.11 -17.76
CA ASP A 105 30.03 18.14 -18.81
C ASP A 105 31.54 18.42 -19.02
N PRO A 106 32.28 17.51 -19.67
CA PRO A 106 33.73 17.57 -19.75
C PRO A 106 34.26 18.66 -20.70
N ASP A 107 33.47 19.08 -21.69
CA ASP A 107 33.83 20.15 -22.63
C ASP A 107 33.32 21.53 -22.18
N GLY A 108 32.46 21.58 -21.16
CA GLY A 108 31.97 22.82 -20.56
C GLY A 108 30.99 23.56 -21.46
N ASP A 109 30.28 22.84 -22.34
CA ASP A 109 29.34 23.42 -23.29
C ASP A 109 27.94 23.65 -22.66
N GLY A 110 27.77 23.24 -21.41
CA GLY A 110 26.55 23.34 -20.62
C GLY A 110 25.60 22.17 -20.84
N ILE A 111 25.99 21.11 -21.55
CA ILE A 111 25.21 19.89 -21.74
C ILE A 111 25.72 18.80 -20.81
N TRP A 112 24.99 18.58 -19.73
CA TRP A 112 25.30 17.55 -18.75
C TRP A 112 24.74 16.21 -19.21
N THR A 113 25.57 15.17 -19.23
CA THR A 113 25.20 13.84 -19.72
C THR A 113 25.59 12.71 -18.78
N GLY A 114 24.84 11.61 -18.85
CA GLY A 114 25.19 10.38 -18.13
C GLY A 114 24.35 9.20 -18.60
N THR A 115 24.94 8.00 -18.58
CA THR A 115 24.31 6.79 -19.12
C THR A 115 24.05 5.77 -18.01
N LEU A 116 22.82 5.29 -17.90
CA LEU A 116 22.43 4.25 -16.95
C LEU A 116 21.97 2.98 -17.66
N LYS A 117 22.27 1.81 -17.07
CA LYS A 117 21.71 0.52 -17.48
C LYS A 117 20.44 0.25 -16.70
N LEU A 118 19.30 0.39 -17.36
CA LEU A 118 17.98 0.25 -16.74
C LEU A 118 17.24 -0.93 -17.32
N LYS A 119 16.54 -1.68 -16.47
CA LYS A 119 15.67 -2.77 -16.92
C LYS A 119 14.40 -2.18 -17.57
N PRO A 120 13.69 -2.94 -18.42
CA PRO A 120 12.33 -2.61 -18.80
C PRO A 120 11.45 -2.32 -17.58
N GLY A 121 10.67 -1.25 -17.68
CA GLY A 121 9.89 -0.70 -16.58
C GLY A 121 9.46 0.74 -16.83
N ARG A 122 8.62 1.24 -15.93
CA ARG A 122 8.24 2.65 -15.85
C ARG A 122 8.98 3.27 -14.67
N TYR A 123 9.73 4.32 -14.93
CA TYR A 123 10.51 5.06 -13.93
C TYR A 123 10.06 6.51 -13.87
N GLU A 124 9.90 7.01 -12.68
CA GLU A 124 9.81 8.44 -12.41
C GLU A 124 11.19 8.98 -12.05
N TYR A 125 11.51 10.19 -12.54
CA TYR A 125 12.79 10.84 -12.28
C TYR A 125 12.74 12.36 -12.38
N MET A 126 13.78 12.99 -11.84
CA MET A 126 14.08 14.41 -11.96
C MET A 126 15.60 14.62 -12.02
N PHE A 127 16.02 15.76 -12.55
CA PHE A 127 17.38 16.24 -12.38
C PHE A 127 17.51 17.02 -11.08
N VAL A 128 18.71 17.03 -10.51
CA VAL A 128 19.04 17.75 -9.28
C VAL A 128 20.27 18.62 -9.54
N LEU A 129 20.12 19.93 -9.43
CA LEU A 129 21.20 20.90 -9.57
C LEU A 129 21.74 21.25 -8.19
N ASP A 130 23.05 21.18 -8.03
CA ASP A 130 23.76 21.53 -6.78
C ASP A 130 23.23 20.83 -5.54
N GLY A 131 22.68 19.62 -5.71
CA GLY A 131 22.12 18.79 -4.63
C GLY A 131 20.80 19.27 -4.03
N GLU A 132 20.32 20.47 -4.37
CA GLU A 132 19.19 21.11 -3.70
C GLU A 132 18.02 21.43 -4.64
N LYS A 133 18.30 21.77 -5.90
CA LYS A 133 17.28 22.26 -6.83
C LYS A 133 16.81 21.14 -7.76
N TRP A 134 15.57 20.73 -7.56
CA TRP A 134 14.92 19.69 -8.34
C TRP A 134 14.29 20.26 -9.61
N PHE A 135 14.61 19.66 -10.75
CA PHE A 135 14.14 20.11 -12.05
C PHE A 135 13.62 18.92 -12.87
N PRO A 136 12.34 18.90 -13.29
CA PRO A 136 11.87 17.85 -14.16
C PRO A 136 12.59 17.95 -15.50
N ASP A 137 12.86 16.81 -16.12
CA ASP A 137 13.44 16.78 -17.47
C ASP A 137 12.51 17.52 -18.44
N PRO A 138 12.94 18.66 -19.03
CA PRO A 138 12.10 19.46 -19.93
C PRO A 138 11.77 18.73 -21.24
N ASN A 139 12.54 17.70 -21.60
CA ASN A 139 12.39 16.94 -22.83
C ASN A 139 11.63 15.63 -22.64
N ALA A 140 11.17 15.33 -21.41
CA ALA A 140 10.42 14.10 -21.16
C ALA A 140 9.08 14.09 -21.91
N LEU A 141 8.75 12.93 -22.49
CA LEU A 141 7.51 12.71 -23.23
C LEU A 141 6.27 12.82 -22.34
N ARG A 142 6.40 12.43 -21.07
CA ARG A 142 5.30 12.35 -20.11
C ARG A 142 5.76 12.77 -18.73
N TYR A 143 4.79 13.23 -17.95
CA TYR A 143 4.97 13.65 -16.57
C TYR A 143 3.83 13.15 -15.69
N VAL A 144 4.08 13.08 -14.39
CA VAL A 144 3.07 12.82 -13.36
C VAL A 144 3.23 13.81 -12.22
N LYS A 145 2.13 14.23 -11.60
CA LYS A 145 2.16 15.13 -10.44
C LYS A 145 2.75 14.40 -9.23
N ASP A 146 3.63 15.07 -8.49
CA ASP A 146 4.29 14.53 -7.30
C ASP A 146 3.45 14.65 -6.01
N GLY A 147 2.35 15.41 -6.06
CA GLY A 147 1.49 15.70 -4.90
C GLY A 147 1.95 16.91 -4.05
N PHE A 148 3.10 17.51 -4.35
CA PHE A 148 3.67 18.68 -3.69
C PHE A 148 3.64 19.94 -4.57
N GLY A 149 3.00 19.85 -5.73
CA GLY A 149 2.86 20.96 -6.68
C GLY A 149 3.87 20.93 -7.82
N ASN A 150 4.76 19.94 -7.87
CA ASN A 150 5.65 19.71 -9.01
C ASN A 150 5.19 18.52 -9.84
N LYS A 151 6.04 18.13 -10.78
CA LYS A 151 5.86 16.97 -11.64
C LYS A 151 7.17 16.21 -11.79
N ASN A 152 7.10 14.89 -11.80
CA ASN A 152 8.20 14.00 -12.15
C ASN A 152 8.15 13.72 -13.66
N ALA A 153 9.30 13.58 -14.30
CA ALA A 153 9.38 13.04 -15.64
C ALA A 153 9.16 11.52 -15.60
N ILE A 154 8.57 10.96 -16.67
CA ILE A 154 8.36 9.51 -16.81
C ILE A 154 9.24 8.98 -17.94
N LEU A 155 10.03 7.97 -17.63
CA LEU A 155 10.76 7.13 -18.58
C LEU A 155 10.09 5.76 -18.66
N GLU A 156 9.71 5.33 -19.86
CA GLU A 156 9.16 4.00 -20.13
C GLU A 156 10.13 3.20 -21.01
N ILE A 157 10.61 2.08 -20.49
CA ILE A 157 11.48 1.15 -21.19
C ILE A 157 10.66 -0.11 -21.45
N ASN A 158 10.24 -0.32 -22.69
CA ASN A 158 9.37 -1.46 -23.05
C ASN A 158 10.17 -2.72 -23.41
N ASN A 159 11.40 -2.56 -23.89
CA ASN A 159 12.32 -3.63 -24.23
C ASN A 159 13.77 -3.14 -24.12
N CYS A 160 14.73 -4.05 -24.27
CA CYS A 160 16.16 -3.74 -24.09
C CYS A 160 16.88 -3.35 -25.39
N ASN A 161 16.12 -3.22 -26.49
CA ASN A 161 16.64 -2.85 -27.81
C ASN A 161 16.30 -1.39 -28.16
N SER A 162 15.77 -0.62 -27.22
CA SER A 162 15.49 0.80 -27.41
C SER A 162 16.78 1.59 -27.26
N SER A 163 17.54 1.63 -28.36
CA SER A 163 18.50 2.70 -28.68
C SER A 163 17.79 3.92 -29.22
#